data_AF-A0A1I6AFW2-F1
#
_entry.id   AF-A0A1I6AFW2-F1
#
_cell.length_a   1.000
_cell.length_b   1.000
_cell.length_c   1.000
_cell.angle_alpha   90.00
_cell.angle_beta   90.00
_cell.angle_gamma   90.00
#
_symmetry.space_group_name_H-M   'P 1'
#
loop_
_entity.id
_entity.type
_entity.pdbx_description
1 polymer ?
#
loop_
_entity_poly.entity_id
_entity_poly.type
_entity_poly.pdbx_seq_one_letter_code
_entity_poly.pdbx_strand_id
1 'polypeptide(L)'
;MKFEVMRDSLLEGLSDVIKAVSSKTTIPILTGLKLEITNKGLYITGSDSDITIQTFIPVEKNGEQVISITEPGSIVLQARVFNEIVRKLPTNNVEIEVTNQFQTHIRSGKSEFNLIGLDASEYPMLPEIEEERQFFIPSDLLKSIIKETVFAVSTSESRPVLTGVNWQVKDGELHCIATDSHRLAKRKTAIKDLPEEEYSIVIPGKSLNELNKILEETSSEVAIVMTQQQVLFKTGNVLFYSRLLEGNYPDTSRLIPNESKTTILVNSKSLLQAIDRASLLAREERNNVVRFSTLGNGFIEVSSNSPEIGNVEEQIQAEEIDGEELKISFSAKYMMDALKAIDGQDVKILFTGAMRPFILKSVHDDSILQLILPVRTY
;
A
#
# COMPACT_ATOMS: atom_id res chain seq x y z
N MET A 1 -23.07 0.63 29.13
CA MET A 1 -23.01 0.88 27.66
C MET A 1 -24.20 0.22 27.01
N LYS A 2 -25.08 0.99 26.35
CA LYS A 2 -26.27 0.47 25.66
C LYS A 2 -26.69 1.38 24.51
N PHE A 3 -26.84 0.81 23.32
CA PHE A 3 -27.31 1.54 22.13
C PHE A 3 -27.93 0.61 21.09
N GLU A 4 -28.74 1.18 20.21
CA GLU A 4 -29.21 0.55 18.98
C GLU A 4 -28.50 1.19 17.78
N VAL A 5 -28.15 0.40 16.76
CA VAL A 5 -27.48 0.85 15.55
C VAL A 5 -28.02 0.12 14.32
N MET A 6 -28.03 0.81 13.18
CA MET A 6 -28.30 0.17 11.91
C MET A 6 -27.18 -0.81 11.53
N ARG A 7 -27.54 -2.07 11.26
CA ARG A 7 -26.61 -3.15 10.89
C ARG A 7 -25.73 -2.76 9.71
N ASP A 8 -26.30 -2.13 8.68
CA ASP A 8 -25.56 -1.75 7.48
C ASP A 8 -24.49 -0.70 7.79
N SER A 9 -24.80 0.31 8.62
CA SER A 9 -23.82 1.28 9.11
C SER A 9 -22.73 0.63 9.96
N LEU A 10 -23.10 -0.35 10.80
CA LEU A 10 -22.13 -1.11 11.58
C LEU A 10 -21.20 -1.95 10.70
N LEU A 11 -21.72 -2.59 9.65
CA LEU A 11 -20.92 -3.34 8.68
C LEU A 11 -19.97 -2.45 7.88
N GLU A 12 -20.43 -1.26 7.47
CA GLU A 12 -19.59 -0.26 6.82
C GLU A 12 -18.41 0.12 7.72
N GLY A 13 -18.69 0.52 8.98
CA GLY A 13 -17.64 0.88 9.95
C GLY A 13 -16.69 -0.27 10.29
N LEU A 14 -17.17 -1.52 10.29
CA LEU A 14 -16.33 -2.70 10.54
C LEU A 14 -15.42 -3.07 9.37
N SER A 15 -15.83 -2.76 8.14
CA SER A 15 -15.17 -3.25 6.92
C SER A 15 -13.72 -2.78 6.79
N ASP A 16 -13.41 -1.57 7.27
CA ASP A 16 -12.06 -1.00 7.28
C ASP A 16 -11.26 -1.38 8.50
N VAL A 17 -11.86 -1.30 9.68
CA VAL A 17 -11.16 -1.50 10.96
C VAL A 17 -10.60 -2.92 11.08
N ILE A 18 -11.30 -3.91 10.53
CA ILE A 18 -10.85 -5.32 10.56
C ILE A 18 -9.53 -5.51 9.80
N LYS A 19 -9.21 -4.67 8.83
CA LYS A 19 -7.95 -4.75 8.07
C LYS A 19 -6.73 -4.47 8.96
N ALA A 20 -6.91 -3.75 10.08
CA ALA A 20 -5.86 -3.53 11.08
C ALA A 20 -5.78 -4.61 12.17
N VAL A 21 -6.65 -5.62 12.15
CA VAL A 21 -6.62 -6.68 13.18
C VAL A 21 -5.87 -7.91 12.67
N SER A 22 -4.76 -8.23 13.32
CA SER A 22 -3.99 -9.45 13.05
C SER A 22 -4.40 -10.58 13.98
N SER A 23 -4.55 -11.79 13.41
CA SER A 23 -4.68 -13.03 14.20
C SER A 23 -3.36 -13.49 14.83
N LYS A 24 -2.23 -12.92 14.40
CA LYS A 24 -0.90 -13.19 14.91
C LYS A 24 -0.39 -11.94 15.62
N THR A 25 -0.73 -11.81 16.90
CA THR A 25 -0.30 -10.70 17.76
C THR A 25 0.25 -11.22 19.08
N THR A 26 1.23 -10.51 19.64
CA THR A 26 1.78 -10.76 20.98
C THR A 26 0.96 -10.07 22.07
N ILE A 27 0.09 -9.13 21.71
CA ILE A 27 -0.77 -8.38 22.63
C ILE A 27 -2.21 -8.90 22.46
N PRO A 28 -2.72 -9.77 23.35
CA PRO A 28 -3.96 -10.51 23.12
C PRO A 28 -5.19 -9.63 22.89
N ILE A 29 -5.29 -8.48 23.57
CA ILE A 29 -6.45 -7.58 23.43
C ILE A 29 -6.59 -6.98 22.01
N LEU A 30 -5.48 -6.94 21.24
CA LEU A 30 -5.49 -6.49 19.83
C LEU A 30 -6.13 -7.50 18.87
N THR A 31 -6.46 -8.71 19.32
CA THR A 31 -7.37 -9.60 18.57
C THR A 31 -8.82 -9.10 18.55
N GLY A 32 -9.12 -8.12 19.41
CA GLY A 32 -10.43 -7.47 19.52
C GLY A 32 -10.51 -6.11 18.83
N LEU A 33 -11.75 -5.67 18.66
CA LEU A 33 -12.14 -4.32 18.25
C LEU A 33 -12.61 -3.56 19.49
N LYS A 34 -12.07 -2.36 19.71
CA LYS A 34 -12.60 -1.44 20.71
C LYS A 34 -13.80 -0.72 20.13
N LEU A 35 -14.95 -0.85 20.79
CA LEU A 35 -16.16 -0.08 20.55
C LEU A 35 -16.27 0.99 21.62
N GLU A 36 -16.48 2.24 21.22
CA GLU A 36 -16.66 3.36 22.13
C GLU A 36 -17.84 4.20 21.66
N ILE A 37 -18.96 4.13 22.38
CA ILE A 37 -20.16 4.90 22.11
C ILE A 37 -20.16 6.17 22.97
N THR A 38 -20.24 7.30 22.30
CA THR A 38 -20.33 8.65 22.90
C THR A 38 -21.63 9.30 22.47
N ASN A 39 -21.97 10.45 23.05
CA ASN A 39 -23.16 11.22 22.63
C ASN A 39 -23.13 11.66 21.15
N LYS A 40 -21.96 11.62 20.49
CA LYS A 40 -21.82 11.98 19.07
C LYS A 40 -22.02 10.79 18.13
N GLY A 41 -21.78 9.57 18.61
CA GLY A 41 -21.77 8.37 17.78
C GLY A 41 -20.83 7.28 18.29
N LEU A 42 -20.63 6.26 17.46
CA LEU A 42 -19.83 5.07 17.76
C LEU A 42 -18.47 5.17 17.06
N TYR A 43 -17.40 5.08 17.85
CA TYR A 43 -16.04 4.82 17.36
C TYR A 43 -15.75 3.32 17.38
N ILE A 44 -15.17 2.81 16.30
CA ILE A 44 -14.70 1.43 16.18
C ILE A 44 -13.21 1.48 15.90
N THR A 45 -12.39 0.87 16.76
CA THR A 45 -10.92 0.90 16.64
C THR A 45 -10.35 -0.51 16.60
N GLY A 46 -9.38 -0.72 15.71
CA GLY A 46 -8.66 -1.97 15.48
C GLY A 46 -7.20 -1.68 15.23
N SER A 47 -6.32 -2.53 15.73
CA SER A 47 -4.88 -2.30 15.68
C SER A 47 -4.12 -3.62 15.74
N ASP A 48 -2.94 -3.65 15.14
CA ASP A 48 -1.94 -4.72 15.28
C ASP A 48 -0.63 -4.20 15.89
N SER A 49 -0.67 -3.02 16.50
CA SER A 49 0.44 -2.20 17.04
C SER A 49 1.29 -1.43 16.02
N ASP A 50 1.32 -1.85 14.75
CA ASP A 50 2.02 -1.13 13.69
C ASP A 50 1.05 -0.19 12.95
N ILE A 51 -0.16 -0.67 12.68
CA ILE A 51 -1.26 0.10 12.14
C ILE A 51 -2.42 0.16 13.13
N THR A 52 -3.10 1.30 13.13
CA THR A 52 -4.36 1.47 13.86
C THR A 52 -5.37 2.15 12.95
N ILE A 53 -6.55 1.56 12.83
CA ILE A 53 -7.66 2.13 12.07
C ILE A 53 -8.77 2.44 13.05
N GLN A 54 -9.28 3.67 12.98
CA GLN A 54 -10.51 4.06 13.66
C GLN A 54 -11.54 4.54 12.64
N THR A 55 -12.76 4.03 12.75
CA THR A 55 -13.92 4.56 12.02
C THR A 55 -14.90 5.20 12.97
N PHE A 56 -15.66 6.16 12.46
CA PHE A 56 -16.70 6.86 13.21
C PHE A 56 -18.06 6.73 12.52
N ILE A 57 -19.05 6.27 13.27
CA ILE A 57 -20.46 6.23 12.84
C ILE A 57 -21.20 7.30 13.65
N PRO A 58 -21.63 8.42 13.01
CA PRO A 58 -22.37 9.47 13.69
C PRO A 58 -23.76 8.99 14.13
N VAL A 59 -24.39 9.67 15.09
CA VAL A 59 -25.79 9.38 15.50
C VAL A 59 -26.79 9.52 14.34
N GLU A 60 -26.55 10.47 13.46
CA GLU A 60 -27.37 10.76 12.29
C GLU A 60 -26.49 10.73 11.03
N LYS A 61 -26.96 10.09 9.95
CA LYS A 61 -26.31 10.05 8.64
C LYS A 61 -27.36 10.36 7.58
N ASN A 62 -27.11 11.36 6.74
CA ASN A 62 -28.02 11.77 5.65
C ASN A 62 -29.45 12.12 6.10
N GLY A 63 -29.63 12.68 7.30
CA GLY A 63 -30.96 13.03 7.84
C GLY A 63 -31.71 11.87 8.50
N GLU A 64 -31.11 10.66 8.54
CA GLU A 64 -31.67 9.49 9.21
C GLU A 64 -30.92 9.20 10.50
N GLN A 65 -31.67 8.91 11.57
CA GLN A 65 -31.08 8.46 12.83
C GLN A 65 -30.57 7.02 12.66
N VAL A 66 -29.24 6.87 12.63
CA VAL A 66 -28.59 5.56 12.45
C VAL A 66 -28.16 4.92 13.77
N ILE A 67 -28.06 5.70 14.85
CA ILE A 67 -27.81 5.21 16.21
C ILE A 67 -28.81 5.82 17.19
N SER A 68 -29.36 5.01 18.08
CA SER A 68 -30.10 5.46 19.27
C SER A 68 -29.32 5.09 20.53
N ILE A 69 -28.87 6.10 21.28
CA ILE A 69 -28.00 5.90 22.45
C ILE A 69 -28.83 5.91 23.72
N THR A 70 -28.74 4.84 24.50
CA THR A 70 -29.33 4.77 25.85
C THR A 70 -28.29 5.10 26.92
N GLU A 71 -27.08 4.55 26.79
CA GLU A 71 -26.01 4.72 27.76
C GLU A 71 -24.64 4.70 27.07
N PRO A 72 -23.86 5.80 27.12
CA PRO A 72 -22.48 5.83 26.64
C PRO A 72 -21.58 4.77 27.31
N GLY A 73 -20.42 4.50 26.72
CA GLY A 73 -19.42 3.60 27.30
C GLY A 73 -18.57 2.90 26.26
N SER A 74 -17.80 1.91 26.69
CA SER A 74 -16.85 1.23 25.82
C SER A 74 -16.65 -0.23 26.18
N ILE A 75 -16.33 -1.05 25.18
CA ILE A 75 -16.01 -2.47 25.33
C ILE A 75 -15.04 -2.91 24.25
N VAL A 76 -14.30 -4.01 24.49
CA VAL A 76 -13.55 -4.69 23.44
C VAL A 76 -14.18 -6.04 23.14
N LEU A 77 -14.47 -6.31 21.86
CA LEU A 77 -15.05 -7.57 21.39
C LEU A 77 -14.11 -8.26 20.40
N GLN A 78 -14.04 -9.59 20.45
CA GLN A 78 -13.23 -10.39 19.53
C GLN A 78 -13.59 -10.11 18.06
N ALA A 79 -12.65 -9.55 17.29
CA ALA A 79 -12.93 -8.90 16.01
C ALA A 79 -13.61 -9.84 15.01
N ARG A 80 -13.03 -11.05 14.84
CA ARG A 80 -13.52 -12.05 13.89
C ARG A 80 -14.93 -12.53 14.25
N VAL A 81 -15.18 -12.79 15.53
CA VAL A 81 -16.47 -13.30 16.01
C VAL A 81 -17.53 -12.22 15.89
N PHE A 82 -17.22 -11.01 16.35
CA PHE A 82 -18.14 -9.87 16.27
C PHE A 82 -18.53 -9.56 14.83
N ASN A 83 -17.57 -9.48 13.91
CA ASN A 83 -17.85 -9.25 12.49
C ASN A 83 -18.74 -10.34 11.88
N GLU A 84 -18.46 -11.61 12.14
CA GLU A 84 -19.26 -12.71 11.62
C GLU A 84 -20.68 -12.73 12.17
N ILE A 85 -20.87 -12.32 13.44
CA ILE A 85 -22.19 -12.13 14.04
C ILE A 85 -22.93 -11.03 13.30
N VAL A 86 -22.36 -9.82 13.21
CA VAL A 86 -23.02 -8.65 12.57
C VAL A 86 -23.41 -8.97 11.12
N ARG A 87 -22.54 -9.66 10.36
CA ARG A 87 -22.82 -10.10 8.99
C ARG A 87 -24.03 -11.03 8.87
N LYS A 88 -24.36 -11.80 9.92
CA LYS A 88 -25.43 -12.81 9.91
C LYS A 88 -26.70 -12.38 10.65
N LEU A 89 -26.72 -11.19 11.26
CA LEU A 89 -27.92 -10.69 11.94
C LEU A 89 -29.11 -10.55 10.97
N PRO A 90 -30.33 -10.93 11.39
CA PRO A 90 -31.47 -11.07 10.49
C PRO A 90 -32.20 -9.77 10.17
N THR A 91 -32.01 -8.70 10.95
CA THR A 91 -32.66 -7.39 10.71
C THR A 91 -31.63 -6.27 10.66
N ASN A 92 -32.06 -5.10 10.16
CA ASN A 92 -31.20 -3.93 10.15
C ASN A 92 -31.13 -3.21 11.50
N ASN A 93 -31.97 -3.54 12.49
CA ASN A 93 -31.87 -2.97 13.84
C ASN A 93 -31.04 -3.90 14.74
N VAL A 94 -29.98 -3.37 15.33
CA VAL A 94 -29.06 -4.11 16.21
C VAL A 94 -28.95 -3.40 17.55
N GLU A 95 -29.42 -4.04 18.61
CA GLU A 95 -29.17 -3.59 19.98
C GLU A 95 -27.86 -4.21 20.50
N ILE A 96 -26.99 -3.38 21.09
CA ILE A 96 -25.78 -3.80 21.79
C ILE A 96 -25.85 -3.27 23.23
N GLU A 97 -25.79 -4.18 24.19
CA GLU A 97 -25.89 -3.88 25.62
C GLU A 97 -24.78 -4.59 26.39
N VAL A 98 -23.98 -3.82 27.13
CA VAL A 98 -22.95 -4.35 28.04
C VAL A 98 -23.50 -4.33 29.46
N THR A 99 -23.50 -5.49 30.10
CA THR A 99 -23.92 -5.68 31.48
C THR A 99 -22.70 -6.00 32.36
N ASN A 100 -22.94 -6.59 33.54
CA ASN A 100 -21.89 -6.87 34.51
C ASN A 100 -20.81 -7.80 33.95
N GLN A 101 -19.57 -7.63 34.41
CA GLN A 101 -18.44 -8.48 34.03
C GLN A 101 -18.20 -8.55 32.51
N PHE A 102 -18.43 -7.42 31.81
CA PHE A 102 -18.21 -7.28 30.37
C PHE A 102 -19.07 -8.21 29.49
N GLN A 103 -20.13 -8.81 30.04
CA GLN A 103 -21.11 -9.56 29.25
C GLN A 103 -21.78 -8.61 28.26
N THR A 104 -21.70 -8.94 26.98
CA THR A 104 -22.22 -8.10 25.90
C THR A 104 -23.29 -8.86 25.14
N HIS A 105 -24.52 -8.37 25.23
CA HIS A 105 -25.68 -8.88 24.51
C HIS A 105 -25.79 -8.15 23.16
N ILE A 106 -25.95 -8.92 22.09
CA ILE A 106 -26.18 -8.40 20.73
C ILE A 106 -27.49 -8.98 20.24
N ARG A 107 -28.51 -8.14 20.04
CA ARG A 107 -29.86 -8.57 19.64
C ARG A 107 -30.27 -7.98 18.30
N SER A 108 -30.90 -8.79 17.46
CA SER A 108 -31.50 -8.37 16.19
C SER A 108 -32.67 -9.28 15.85
N GLY A 109 -33.89 -8.72 15.85
CA GLY A 109 -35.12 -9.50 15.70
C GLY A 109 -35.26 -10.55 16.81
N LYS A 110 -35.27 -11.84 16.43
CA LYS A 110 -35.34 -12.98 17.36
C LYS A 110 -33.98 -13.62 17.66
N SER A 111 -32.90 -13.05 17.11
CA SER A 111 -31.55 -13.55 17.34
C SER A 111 -30.92 -12.80 18.51
N GLU A 112 -30.32 -13.55 19.43
CA GLU A 112 -29.57 -13.01 20.56
C GLU A 112 -28.23 -13.74 20.67
N PHE A 113 -27.15 -12.97 20.72
CA PHE A 113 -25.79 -13.46 20.97
C PHE A 113 -25.28 -12.87 22.27
N ASN A 114 -24.56 -13.70 23.04
CA ASN A 114 -23.91 -13.30 24.29
C ASN A 114 -22.42 -13.52 24.14
N LEU A 115 -21.66 -12.42 24.18
CA LEU A 115 -20.21 -12.43 24.16
C LEU A 115 -19.66 -12.03 25.53
N ILE A 116 -18.48 -12.52 25.85
CA ILE A 116 -17.69 -11.99 26.97
C ILE A 116 -16.71 -11.02 26.34
N GLY A 117 -16.94 -9.72 26.58
CA GLY A 117 -16.03 -8.67 26.16
C GLY A 117 -14.83 -8.54 27.10
N LEU A 118 -13.95 -7.61 26.76
CA LEU A 118 -12.79 -7.22 27.58
C LEU A 118 -12.91 -5.75 27.95
N ASP A 119 -12.21 -5.36 29.03
CA ASP A 119 -12.13 -3.98 29.47
C ASP A 119 -11.47 -3.10 28.39
N ALA A 120 -12.17 -2.06 27.96
CA ALA A 120 -11.66 -1.16 26.93
C ALA A 120 -10.52 -0.24 27.44
N SER A 121 -10.35 -0.10 28.75
CA SER A 121 -9.24 0.66 29.34
C SER A 121 -7.87 -0.03 29.17
N GLU A 122 -7.86 -1.35 28.94
CA GLU A 122 -6.67 -2.12 28.60
C GLU A 122 -6.27 -1.99 27.11
N TYR A 123 -7.16 -1.45 26.27
CA TYR A 123 -6.88 -1.27 24.85
C TYR A 123 -5.91 -0.10 24.66
N PRO A 124 -4.85 -0.22 23.83
CA PRO A 124 -3.90 0.86 23.61
C PRO A 124 -4.58 2.16 23.19
N MET A 125 -4.16 3.28 23.78
CA MET A 125 -4.67 4.59 23.42
C MET A 125 -4.26 4.96 22.00
N LEU A 126 -5.12 5.74 21.33
CA LEU A 126 -4.74 6.35 20.08
C LEU A 126 -3.60 7.33 20.30
N PRO A 127 -2.67 7.44 19.35
CA PRO A 127 -1.63 8.45 19.39
C PRO A 127 -2.23 9.85 19.26
N GLU A 128 -1.85 10.75 20.17
CA GLU A 128 -2.13 12.17 20.01
C GLU A 128 -1.12 12.75 19.01
N ILE A 129 -1.64 13.28 17.90
CA ILE A 129 -0.83 13.84 16.82
C ILE A 129 -1.21 15.31 16.66
N GLU A 130 -0.23 16.19 16.83
CA GLU A 130 -0.37 17.61 16.49
C GLU A 130 -0.41 17.77 14.95
N GLU A 131 -1.31 18.61 14.45
CA GLU A 131 -1.61 18.75 13.02
C GLU A 131 -0.67 19.73 12.29
N GLU A 132 0.53 19.97 12.82
CA GLU A 132 1.45 21.01 12.35
C GLU A 132 2.00 20.75 10.94
N ARG A 133 2.06 19.49 10.51
CA ARG A 133 2.57 19.06 9.19
C ARG A 133 1.50 18.36 8.38
N GLN A 134 0.36 19.02 8.25
CA GLN A 134 -0.77 18.54 7.47
C GLN A 134 -0.72 19.05 6.03
N PHE A 135 -0.98 18.17 5.09
CA PHE A 135 -1.26 18.52 3.69
C PHE A 135 -2.30 17.56 3.11
N PHE A 136 -2.76 17.81 1.88
CA PHE A 136 -3.85 17.07 1.26
C PHE A 136 -3.44 16.47 -0.08
N ILE A 137 -3.83 15.21 -0.33
CA ILE A 137 -3.64 14.54 -1.61
C ILE A 137 -4.99 13.93 -2.06
N PRO A 138 -5.40 14.07 -3.33
CA PRO A 138 -6.51 13.31 -3.89
C PRO A 138 -6.33 11.79 -3.69
N SER A 139 -7.40 11.09 -3.33
CA SER A 139 -7.37 9.67 -2.96
C SER A 139 -6.89 8.77 -4.11
N ASP A 140 -7.34 9.05 -5.33
CA ASP A 140 -6.90 8.39 -6.55
C ASP A 140 -5.39 8.55 -6.83
N LEU A 141 -4.86 9.77 -6.68
CA LEU A 141 -3.43 10.08 -6.81
C LEU A 141 -2.62 9.38 -5.71
N LEU A 142 -3.08 9.41 -4.46
CA LEU A 142 -2.43 8.72 -3.36
C LEU A 142 -2.36 7.20 -3.60
N LYS A 143 -3.42 6.59 -4.12
CA LYS A 143 -3.41 5.18 -4.54
C LYS A 143 -2.40 4.91 -5.65
N SER A 144 -2.31 5.77 -6.66
CA SER A 144 -1.30 5.66 -7.74
C SER A 144 0.12 5.72 -7.17
N ILE A 145 0.43 6.72 -6.34
CA ILE A 145 1.74 6.85 -5.67
C ILE A 145 2.12 5.57 -4.92
N ILE A 146 1.18 4.99 -4.16
CA ILE A 146 1.42 3.75 -3.43
C ILE A 146 1.69 2.59 -4.39
N LYS A 147 0.80 2.37 -5.38
CA LYS A 147 0.92 1.28 -6.36
C LYS A 147 2.21 1.35 -7.18
N GLU A 148 2.69 2.57 -7.47
CA GLU A 148 3.89 2.83 -8.27
C GLU A 148 5.20 2.66 -7.50
N THR A 149 5.16 2.56 -6.16
CA THR A 149 6.36 2.54 -5.32
C THR A 149 6.45 1.32 -4.40
N VAL A 150 5.36 0.95 -3.74
CA VAL A 150 5.39 0.01 -2.60
C VAL A 150 5.90 -1.39 -2.97
N PHE A 151 5.75 -1.82 -4.22
CA PHE A 151 6.19 -3.13 -4.67
C PHE A 151 7.73 -3.28 -4.66
N ALA A 152 8.48 -2.17 -4.66
CA ALA A 152 9.94 -2.15 -4.74
C ALA A 152 10.63 -2.18 -3.37
N VAL A 153 9.87 -2.23 -2.26
CA VAL A 153 10.44 -2.36 -0.91
C VAL A 153 11.06 -3.75 -0.70
N SER A 154 12.05 -3.83 0.18
CA SER A 154 12.62 -5.09 0.65
C SER A 154 11.59 -5.91 1.43
N THR A 155 11.58 -7.23 1.22
CA THR A 155 10.86 -8.18 2.09
C THR A 155 11.75 -8.75 3.19
N SER A 156 13.03 -8.37 3.23
CA SER A 156 14.00 -8.80 4.24
C SER A 156 14.05 -7.82 5.39
N GLU A 157 13.89 -8.33 6.62
CA GLU A 157 14.02 -7.57 7.86
C GLU A 157 15.48 -7.30 8.26
N SER A 158 16.47 -7.72 7.45
CA SER A 158 17.89 -7.45 7.71
C SER A 158 18.24 -5.96 7.65
N ARG A 159 17.51 -5.20 6.83
CA ARG A 159 17.58 -3.74 6.75
C ARG A 159 16.15 -3.18 6.84
N PRO A 160 15.60 -3.04 8.06
CA PRO A 160 14.21 -2.67 8.26
C PRO A 160 13.82 -1.40 7.51
N VAL A 161 14.68 -0.37 7.46
CA VAL A 161 14.41 0.88 6.74
C VAL A 161 14.05 0.69 5.24
N LEU A 162 14.49 -0.39 4.61
CA LEU A 162 14.18 -0.70 3.21
C LEU A 162 12.85 -1.45 3.02
N THR A 163 12.19 -1.88 4.10
CA THR A 163 10.85 -2.49 4.03
C THR A 163 9.74 -1.44 3.92
N GLY A 164 10.10 -0.15 4.00
CA GLY A 164 9.22 0.98 3.80
C GLY A 164 9.52 1.81 2.56
N VAL A 165 8.56 2.66 2.23
CA VAL A 165 8.68 3.70 1.20
C VAL A 165 9.09 4.99 1.90
N ASN A 166 10.18 5.58 1.43
CA ASN A 166 10.63 6.86 1.91
C ASN A 166 9.85 7.99 1.23
N TRP A 167 9.17 8.78 2.04
CA TRP A 167 8.46 9.98 1.60
C TRP A 167 9.28 11.19 2.02
N GLN A 168 9.66 12.02 1.06
CA GLN A 168 10.44 13.24 1.25
C GLN A 168 9.67 14.43 0.69
N VAL A 169 9.34 15.39 1.54
CA VAL A 169 8.92 16.73 1.10
C VAL A 169 10.18 17.52 0.84
N LYS A 170 10.40 17.91 -0.41
CA LYS A 170 11.60 18.60 -0.83
C LYS A 170 11.33 19.42 -2.09
N ASP A 171 11.89 20.64 -2.16
CA ASP A 171 11.77 21.53 -3.32
C ASP A 171 10.31 21.79 -3.77
N GLY A 172 9.35 21.77 -2.84
CA GLY A 172 7.92 21.92 -3.12
C GLY A 172 7.27 20.70 -3.80
N GLU A 173 7.95 19.55 -3.83
CA GLU A 173 7.43 18.28 -4.32
C GLU A 173 7.45 17.20 -3.22
N LEU A 174 6.56 16.22 -3.35
CA LEU A 174 6.63 14.97 -2.62
C LEU A 174 7.39 13.93 -3.46
N HIS A 175 8.49 13.43 -2.95
CA HIS A 175 9.22 12.31 -3.52
C HIS A 175 8.96 11.04 -2.72
N CYS A 176 8.43 10.01 -3.36
CA CYS A 176 8.22 8.68 -2.79
C CYS A 176 9.21 7.70 -3.43
N ILE A 177 10.08 7.10 -2.62
CA ILE A 177 11.20 6.25 -3.08
C ILE A 177 11.16 4.91 -2.34
N ALA A 178 11.24 3.82 -3.09
CA ALA A 178 11.32 2.47 -2.55
C ALA A 178 12.44 1.68 -3.24
N THR A 179 13.21 0.89 -2.49
CA THR A 179 14.25 0.01 -3.04
C THR A 179 14.48 -1.21 -2.16
N ASP A 180 14.83 -2.32 -2.80
CA ASP A 180 15.27 -3.57 -2.18
C ASP A 180 16.78 -3.81 -2.41
N SER A 181 17.52 -2.78 -2.83
CA SER A 181 18.92 -2.82 -3.29
C SER A 181 19.16 -3.47 -4.66
N HIS A 182 18.15 -4.08 -5.29
CA HIS A 182 18.25 -4.68 -6.64
C HIS A 182 17.43 -3.93 -7.68
N ARG A 183 16.39 -3.23 -7.23
CA ARG A 183 15.58 -2.32 -8.03
C ARG A 183 15.18 -1.10 -7.20
N LEU A 184 14.73 -0.06 -7.87
CA LEU A 184 14.23 1.15 -7.23
C LEU A 184 13.03 1.68 -7.98
N ALA A 185 12.01 2.11 -7.24
CA ALA A 185 10.88 2.86 -7.74
C ALA A 185 10.91 4.27 -7.15
N LYS A 186 10.73 5.27 -7.99
CA LYS A 186 10.62 6.68 -7.59
C LYS A 186 9.39 7.31 -8.23
N ARG A 187 8.59 7.97 -7.41
CA ARG A 187 7.47 8.82 -7.82
C ARG A 187 7.69 10.23 -7.28
N LYS A 188 7.61 11.25 -8.12
CA LYS A 188 7.60 12.67 -7.70
C LYS A 188 6.25 13.29 -7.99
N THR A 189 5.72 14.11 -7.09
CA THR A 189 4.39 14.70 -7.26
C THR A 189 4.37 16.11 -6.68
N ALA A 190 3.95 17.08 -7.49
CA ALA A 190 3.65 18.41 -6.99
C ALA A 190 2.33 18.35 -6.21
N ILE A 191 2.38 18.70 -4.93
CA ILE A 191 1.22 18.71 -4.03
C ILE A 191 1.00 20.16 -3.57
N LYS A 192 -0.26 20.59 -3.54
CA LYS A 192 -0.61 21.92 -3.04
C LYS A 192 -0.41 21.97 -1.53
N ASP A 193 0.00 23.13 -1.04
CA ASP A 193 0.09 23.41 0.40
C ASP A 193 0.97 22.40 1.16
N LEU A 194 2.04 21.92 0.53
CA LEU A 194 3.07 21.16 1.22
C LEU A 194 3.74 22.02 2.30
N PRO A 195 4.15 21.41 3.43
CA PRO A 195 4.96 22.10 4.43
C PRO A 195 6.23 22.69 3.80
N GLU A 196 6.60 23.91 4.19
CA GLU A 196 7.83 24.56 3.71
C GLU A 196 9.10 23.86 4.21
N GLU A 197 9.03 23.21 5.38
CA GLU A 197 10.15 22.48 5.96
C GLU A 197 10.40 21.19 5.19
N GLU A 198 11.64 20.98 4.74
CA GLU A 198 12.04 19.68 4.20
C GLU A 198 11.91 18.61 5.27
N TYR A 199 11.20 17.54 4.94
CA TYR A 199 10.99 16.46 5.89
C TYR A 199 10.98 15.10 5.21
N SER A 200 11.54 14.10 5.89
CA SER A 200 11.72 12.76 5.35
C SER A 200 11.30 11.72 6.38
N ILE A 201 10.36 10.87 5.99
CA ILE A 201 9.88 9.74 6.78
C ILE A 201 9.96 8.44 5.98
N VAL A 202 9.88 7.32 6.68
CA VAL A 202 9.83 6.00 6.04
C VAL A 202 8.60 5.27 6.55
N ILE A 203 7.63 5.06 5.65
CA ILE A 203 6.35 4.43 5.97
C ILE A 203 6.46 2.94 5.61
N PRO A 204 6.17 1.99 6.52
CA PRO A 204 6.21 0.57 6.19
C PRO A 204 5.37 0.23 4.96
N GLY A 205 5.91 -0.58 4.06
CA GLY A 205 5.20 -0.96 2.83
C GLY A 205 3.92 -1.75 3.11
N LYS A 206 3.90 -2.54 4.19
CA LYS A 206 2.69 -3.24 4.65
C LYS A 206 1.57 -2.26 4.99
N SER A 207 1.89 -1.19 5.72
CA SER A 207 0.92 -0.16 6.11
C SER A 207 0.35 0.57 4.89
N LEU A 208 1.20 0.93 3.92
CA LEU A 208 0.72 1.54 2.66
C LEU A 208 -0.16 0.58 1.85
N ASN A 209 0.14 -0.73 1.85
CA ASN A 209 -0.70 -1.72 1.21
C ASN A 209 -2.08 -1.84 1.86
N GLU A 210 -2.19 -1.79 3.19
CA GLU A 210 -3.48 -1.78 3.88
C GLU A 210 -4.24 -0.48 3.65
N LEU A 211 -3.57 0.67 3.70
CA LEU A 211 -4.16 1.97 3.35
C LEU A 211 -4.75 1.95 1.94
N ASN A 212 -4.01 1.43 0.95
CA ASN A 212 -4.49 1.34 -0.44
C ASN A 212 -5.77 0.50 -0.62
N LYS A 213 -6.08 -0.42 0.29
CA LYS A 213 -7.35 -1.17 0.28
C LYS A 213 -8.54 -0.40 0.86
N ILE A 214 -8.28 0.68 1.60
CA ILE A 214 -9.28 1.53 2.28
C ILE A 214 -9.59 2.75 1.42
N LEU A 215 -8.57 3.32 0.78
CA LEU A 215 -8.74 4.47 -0.12
C LEU A 215 -9.74 4.14 -1.23
N GLU A 216 -10.60 5.09 -1.56
CA GLU A 216 -11.53 5.00 -2.68
C GLU A 216 -10.88 5.53 -3.97
N GLU A 217 -11.34 5.08 -5.15
CA GLU A 217 -10.86 5.63 -6.43
C GLU A 217 -11.67 6.88 -6.80
N THR A 218 -11.50 7.93 -5.99
CA THR A 218 -12.19 9.22 -6.14
C THR A 218 -11.21 10.38 -6.02
N SER A 219 -11.62 11.56 -6.49
CA SER A 219 -10.84 12.80 -6.33
C SER A 219 -11.03 13.45 -4.95
N SER A 220 -11.54 12.72 -3.96
CA SER A 220 -11.71 13.22 -2.60
C SER A 220 -10.35 13.43 -1.94
N GLU A 221 -10.23 14.48 -1.12
CA GLU A 221 -8.97 14.79 -0.45
C GLU A 221 -8.74 13.88 0.76
N VAL A 222 -7.51 13.37 0.87
CA VAL A 222 -7.00 12.67 2.04
C VAL A 222 -6.07 13.63 2.77
N ALA A 223 -6.39 13.94 4.03
CA ALA A 223 -5.49 14.71 4.86
C ALA A 223 -4.38 13.81 5.40
N ILE A 224 -3.13 14.24 5.28
CA ILE A 224 -1.96 13.50 5.71
C ILE A 224 -1.21 14.34 6.74
N VAL A 225 -1.00 13.78 7.93
CA VAL A 225 -0.23 14.42 9.00
C VAL A 225 1.01 13.57 9.27
N MET A 226 2.19 14.17 9.09
CA MET A 226 3.47 13.51 9.32
C MET A 226 4.10 13.96 10.63
N THR A 227 4.45 13.01 11.49
CA THR A 227 5.23 13.26 12.71
C THR A 227 6.57 12.52 12.66
N GLN A 228 7.35 12.60 13.74
CA GLN A 228 8.62 11.87 13.86
C GLN A 228 8.47 10.36 13.99
N GLN A 229 7.36 9.88 14.54
CA GLN A 229 7.20 8.48 14.91
C GLN A 229 6.03 7.82 14.18
N GLN A 230 5.12 8.63 13.63
CA GLN A 230 3.88 8.16 13.03
C GLN A 230 3.43 9.04 11.86
N VAL A 231 2.59 8.45 11.02
CA VAL A 231 1.81 9.15 10.01
C VAL A 231 0.33 8.85 10.21
N LEU A 232 -0.50 9.88 10.04
CA LEU A 232 -1.96 9.79 10.09
C LEU A 232 -2.54 10.16 8.72
N PHE A 233 -3.39 9.30 8.19
CA PHE A 233 -4.20 9.57 7.00
C PHE A 233 -5.66 9.69 7.44
N LYS A 234 -6.33 10.77 7.06
CA LYS A 234 -7.75 11.02 7.32
C LYS A 234 -8.51 11.03 6.01
N THR A 235 -9.48 10.15 5.86
CA THR A 235 -10.32 10.04 4.65
C THR A 235 -11.76 9.71 5.05
N GLY A 236 -12.72 10.56 4.68
CA GLY A 236 -14.11 10.42 5.12
C GLY A 236 -14.23 10.30 6.65
N ASN A 237 -14.77 9.17 7.12
CA ASN A 237 -14.92 8.86 8.55
C ASN A 237 -13.82 7.92 9.09
N VAL A 238 -12.71 7.78 8.36
CA VAL A 238 -11.61 6.86 8.68
C VAL A 238 -10.37 7.63 9.09
N LEU A 239 -9.78 7.22 10.22
CA LEU A 239 -8.45 7.61 10.66
C LEU A 239 -7.53 6.38 10.55
N PHE A 240 -6.48 6.47 9.74
CA PHE A 240 -5.48 5.43 9.56
C PHE A 240 -4.13 5.90 10.11
N TYR A 241 -3.67 5.28 11.18
CA TYR A 241 -2.37 5.52 11.79
C TYR A 241 -1.39 4.44 11.34
N SER A 242 -0.15 4.83 11.06
CA SER A 242 0.97 3.90 10.90
C SER A 242 2.16 4.39 11.69
N ARG A 243 2.82 3.48 12.41
CA ARG A 243 4.16 3.72 12.91
C ARG A 243 5.14 3.89 11.74
N LEU A 244 6.13 4.77 11.92
CA LEU A 244 7.22 4.99 10.99
C LEU A 244 8.40 4.09 11.31
N LEU A 245 9.18 3.75 10.29
CA LEU A 245 10.45 3.05 10.46
C LEU A 245 11.52 4.04 10.91
N GLU A 246 12.23 3.68 11.97
CA GLU A 246 13.35 4.46 12.48
C GLU A 246 14.61 4.25 11.64
N GLY A 247 15.44 5.29 11.56
CA GLY A 247 16.72 5.27 10.87
C GLY A 247 16.77 6.09 9.59
N ASN A 248 17.98 6.26 9.05
CA ASN A 248 18.20 7.04 7.84
C ASN A 248 17.99 6.20 6.59
N TYR A 249 17.10 6.67 5.70
CA TYR A 249 16.96 6.07 4.38
C TYR A 249 18.21 6.39 3.53
N PRO A 250 18.76 5.45 2.76
CA PRO A 250 19.95 5.70 1.95
C PRO A 250 19.70 6.75 0.86
N ASP A 251 20.71 7.57 0.57
CA ASP A 251 20.70 8.47 -0.59
C ASP A 251 20.79 7.64 -1.89
N THR A 252 19.68 7.61 -2.62
CA THR A 252 19.55 6.86 -3.88
C THR A 252 19.78 7.70 -5.12
N SER A 253 19.94 9.02 -4.99
CA SER A 253 20.10 9.94 -6.12
C SER A 253 21.29 9.55 -7.01
N ARG A 254 22.37 9.06 -6.39
CA ARG A 254 23.60 8.62 -7.04
C ARG A 254 23.48 7.30 -7.82
N LEU A 255 22.41 6.54 -7.58
CA LEU A 255 22.16 5.27 -8.27
C LEU A 255 21.50 5.48 -9.63
N ILE A 256 20.83 6.61 -9.83
CA ILE A 256 20.06 6.92 -11.04
C ILE A 256 21.02 7.47 -12.10
N PRO A 257 21.21 6.76 -13.23
CA PRO A 257 22.07 7.26 -14.30
C PRO A 257 21.46 8.49 -15.01
N ASN A 258 22.31 9.46 -15.34
CA ASN A 258 21.92 10.66 -16.10
C ASN A 258 22.23 10.57 -17.60
N GLU A 259 22.98 9.55 -18.01
CA GLU A 259 23.38 9.29 -19.39
C GLU A 259 22.92 7.89 -19.80
N SER A 260 22.79 7.67 -21.11
CA SER A 260 22.41 6.38 -21.70
C SER A 260 23.26 6.09 -22.93
N LYS A 261 23.67 4.83 -23.09
CA LYS A 261 24.37 4.31 -24.28
C LYS A 261 23.42 3.70 -25.30
N THR A 262 22.28 3.19 -24.84
CA THR A 262 21.23 2.61 -25.68
C THR A 262 19.89 3.06 -25.13
N THR A 263 19.02 3.57 -26.00
CA THR A 263 17.65 3.99 -25.67
C THR A 263 16.68 3.19 -26.52
N ILE A 264 15.65 2.65 -25.90
CA ILE A 264 14.64 1.83 -26.56
C ILE A 264 13.26 2.38 -26.24
N LEU A 265 12.47 2.65 -27.28
CA LEU A 265 11.04 2.93 -27.18
C LEU A 265 10.27 1.71 -27.68
N VAL A 266 9.39 1.17 -26.84
CA VAL A 266 8.66 -0.05 -27.15
C VAL A 266 7.30 -0.05 -26.48
N ASN A 267 6.33 -0.72 -27.11
CA ASN A 267 5.02 -0.92 -26.52
C ASN A 267 5.11 -1.69 -25.19
N SER A 268 4.63 -1.07 -24.12
CA SER A 268 4.74 -1.60 -22.74
C SER A 268 4.02 -2.95 -22.60
N LYS A 269 2.84 -3.07 -23.20
CA LYS A 269 2.03 -4.30 -23.14
C LYS A 269 2.69 -5.45 -23.89
N SER A 270 3.19 -5.21 -25.11
CA SER A 270 3.90 -6.22 -25.90
C SER A 270 5.16 -6.70 -25.18
N LEU A 271 5.96 -5.78 -24.63
CA LEU A 271 7.16 -6.12 -23.86
C LEU A 271 6.80 -6.92 -22.60
N LEU A 272 5.80 -6.46 -21.83
CA LEU A 272 5.35 -7.15 -20.61
C LEU A 272 4.95 -8.60 -20.90
N GLN A 273 4.18 -8.83 -21.98
CA GLN A 273 3.73 -10.16 -22.35
C GLN A 273 4.87 -11.07 -22.80
N ALA A 274 5.85 -10.54 -23.54
CA ALA A 274 7.05 -11.29 -23.94
C ALA A 274 7.92 -11.67 -22.74
N ILE A 275 8.14 -10.73 -21.80
CA ILE A 275 8.87 -11.00 -20.56
C ILE A 275 8.12 -12.03 -19.69
N ASP A 276 6.80 -11.96 -19.60
CA ASP A 276 5.98 -12.93 -18.86
C ASP A 276 6.10 -14.34 -19.45
N ARG A 277 6.01 -14.49 -20.78
CA ARG A 277 6.25 -15.76 -21.48
C ARG A 277 7.67 -16.27 -21.26
N ALA A 278 8.67 -15.41 -21.38
CA ALA A 278 10.06 -15.78 -21.15
C ALA A 278 10.31 -16.23 -19.70
N SER A 279 9.59 -15.64 -18.74
CA SER A 279 9.68 -15.99 -17.32
C SER A 279 9.23 -17.41 -17.00
N LEU A 280 8.38 -18.04 -17.84
CA LEU A 280 7.88 -19.39 -17.60
C LEU A 280 9.00 -20.43 -17.57
N LEU A 281 10.05 -20.24 -18.38
CA LEU A 281 11.23 -21.11 -18.41
C LEU A 281 12.34 -20.64 -17.46
N ALA A 282 12.28 -19.40 -16.98
CA ALA A 282 13.26 -18.83 -16.05
C ALA A 282 13.01 -19.19 -14.57
N ARG A 283 11.81 -19.68 -14.23
CA ARG A 283 11.37 -19.94 -12.84
C ARG A 283 12.17 -21.00 -12.09
N GLU A 284 12.83 -21.93 -12.80
CA GLU A 284 13.63 -22.98 -12.15
C GLU A 284 15.07 -22.54 -11.85
N GLU A 285 15.60 -21.56 -12.59
CA GLU A 285 16.80 -20.87 -12.16
C GLU A 285 16.45 -20.00 -10.95
N ARG A 286 17.25 -20.08 -9.88
CA ARG A 286 17.02 -19.40 -8.59
C ARG A 286 16.77 -17.88 -8.68
N ASN A 287 16.95 -17.27 -9.85
CA ASN A 287 16.92 -15.82 -10.08
C ASN A 287 15.93 -15.34 -11.15
N ASN A 288 15.12 -16.20 -11.78
CA ASN A 288 14.11 -15.79 -12.79
C ASN A 288 14.71 -14.85 -13.87
N VAL A 289 15.83 -15.27 -14.47
CA VAL A 289 16.65 -14.42 -15.35
C VAL A 289 16.16 -14.51 -16.79
N VAL A 290 15.99 -13.36 -17.42
CA VAL A 290 15.67 -13.21 -18.85
C VAL A 290 16.81 -12.45 -19.52
N ARG A 291 17.16 -12.89 -20.72
CA ARG A 291 18.10 -12.22 -21.62
C ARG A 291 17.33 -11.29 -22.56
N PHE A 292 17.91 -10.14 -22.80
CA PHE A 292 17.39 -9.09 -23.66
C PHE A 292 18.49 -8.62 -24.58
N SER A 293 18.24 -8.66 -25.89
CA SER A 293 19.22 -8.23 -26.90
C SER A 293 18.59 -7.31 -27.92
N THR A 294 19.30 -6.26 -28.34
CA THR A 294 18.95 -5.52 -29.55
C THR A 294 19.39 -6.31 -30.77
N LEU A 295 18.54 -6.40 -31.78
CA LEU A 295 18.83 -7.00 -33.07
C LEU A 295 18.87 -5.91 -34.16
N GLY A 296 19.37 -6.27 -35.34
CA GLY A 296 19.26 -5.42 -36.52
C GLY A 296 17.80 -5.14 -36.91
N ASN A 297 17.58 -4.09 -37.71
CA ASN A 297 16.27 -3.69 -38.24
C ASN A 297 15.22 -3.29 -37.18
N GLY A 298 15.65 -2.85 -35.98
CA GLY A 298 14.75 -2.33 -34.95
C GLY A 298 14.04 -3.39 -34.12
N PHE A 299 14.50 -4.64 -34.14
CA PHE A 299 13.95 -5.71 -33.31
C PHE A 299 14.68 -5.83 -31.97
N ILE A 300 13.95 -6.30 -30.97
CA ILE A 300 14.45 -6.74 -29.68
C ILE A 300 14.21 -8.23 -29.58
N GLU A 301 15.17 -8.97 -29.06
CA GLU A 301 15.00 -10.37 -28.68
C GLU A 301 14.89 -10.48 -27.15
N VAL A 302 13.85 -11.17 -26.69
CA VAL A 302 13.69 -11.61 -25.32
C VAL A 302 13.84 -13.13 -25.29
N SER A 303 14.75 -13.65 -24.47
CA SER A 303 14.99 -15.09 -24.41
C SER A 303 15.26 -15.61 -22.99
N SER A 304 14.98 -16.89 -22.79
CA SER A 304 15.34 -17.63 -21.58
C SER A 304 15.61 -19.10 -21.92
N ASN A 305 16.44 -19.76 -21.13
CA ASN A 305 16.84 -21.15 -21.35
C ASN A 305 16.90 -21.89 -20.02
N SER A 306 16.16 -23.00 -19.90
CA SER A 306 16.29 -23.98 -18.83
C SER A 306 16.86 -25.28 -19.40
N PRO A 307 18.07 -25.72 -18.98
CA PRO A 307 18.71 -26.91 -19.53
C PRO A 307 17.87 -28.19 -19.44
N GLU A 308 17.01 -28.30 -18.44
CA GLU A 308 16.21 -29.51 -18.18
C GLU A 308 14.82 -29.48 -18.83
N ILE A 309 14.33 -28.31 -19.23
CA ILE A 309 12.95 -28.13 -19.75
C ILE A 309 12.94 -27.69 -21.21
N GLY A 310 13.76 -26.71 -21.59
CA GLY A 310 13.79 -26.13 -22.93
C GLY A 310 14.10 -24.63 -22.95
N ASN A 311 13.96 -24.01 -24.12
CA ASN A 311 14.26 -22.59 -24.36
C ASN A 311 13.09 -21.84 -24.99
N VAL A 312 13.12 -20.50 -24.86
CA VAL A 312 12.21 -19.56 -25.51
C VAL A 312 13.01 -18.40 -26.07
N GLU A 313 12.67 -18.02 -27.30
CA GLU A 313 13.20 -16.86 -28.01
C GLU A 313 12.01 -16.15 -28.65
N GLU A 314 11.86 -14.86 -28.36
CA GLU A 314 10.77 -14.06 -28.90
C GLU A 314 11.31 -12.72 -29.40
N GLN A 315 10.92 -12.35 -30.62
CA GLN A 315 11.28 -11.06 -31.20
C GLN A 315 10.11 -10.07 -31.10
N ILE A 316 10.42 -8.85 -30.68
CA ILE A 316 9.48 -7.75 -30.54
C ILE A 316 10.00 -6.60 -31.41
N GLN A 317 9.13 -6.03 -32.23
CA GLN A 317 9.46 -4.80 -32.94
C GLN A 317 9.46 -3.64 -31.94
N ALA A 318 10.58 -2.92 -31.85
CA ALA A 318 10.63 -1.64 -31.14
C ALA A 318 10.09 -0.53 -32.04
N GLU A 319 9.52 0.50 -31.43
CA GLU A 319 9.16 1.74 -32.12
C GLU A 319 10.44 2.52 -32.50
N GLU A 320 11.42 2.54 -31.60
CA GLU A 320 12.71 3.19 -31.82
C GLU A 320 13.82 2.48 -31.02
N ILE A 321 15.00 2.33 -31.63
CA ILE A 321 16.24 1.91 -30.96
C ILE A 321 17.33 2.87 -31.38
N ASP A 322 17.94 3.55 -30.41
CA ASP A 322 19.06 4.47 -30.62
C ASP A 322 20.27 4.05 -29.75
N GLY A 323 21.48 4.19 -30.29
CA GLY A 323 22.74 3.93 -29.60
C GLY A 323 23.39 2.57 -29.86
N GLU A 324 24.15 2.07 -28.87
CA GLU A 324 24.99 0.87 -28.98
C GLU A 324 24.16 -0.44 -29.00
N GLU A 325 24.67 -1.48 -29.68
CA GLU A 325 24.14 -2.85 -29.52
C GLU A 325 24.22 -3.28 -28.06
N LEU A 326 23.14 -3.88 -27.56
CA LEU A 326 23.00 -4.28 -26.19
C LEU A 326 22.67 -5.77 -26.09
N LYS A 327 23.35 -6.46 -25.17
CA LYS A 327 22.96 -7.77 -24.65
C LYS A 327 23.03 -7.70 -23.13
N ILE A 328 21.90 -7.91 -22.46
CA ILE A 328 21.78 -7.73 -21.02
C ILE A 328 20.87 -8.80 -20.43
N SER A 329 21.15 -9.20 -19.19
CA SER A 329 20.33 -10.15 -18.44
C SER A 329 19.78 -9.46 -17.20
N PHE A 330 18.52 -9.72 -16.84
CA PHE A 330 17.90 -9.15 -15.63
C PHE A 330 16.79 -10.06 -15.09
N SER A 331 16.30 -9.76 -13.89
CA SER A 331 15.15 -10.48 -13.32
C SER A 331 13.86 -10.13 -14.04
N ALA A 332 13.17 -11.13 -14.57
CA ALA A 332 11.88 -10.97 -15.22
C ALA A 332 10.84 -10.37 -14.26
N LYS A 333 10.86 -10.80 -12.98
CA LYS A 333 9.96 -10.27 -11.95
C LYS A 333 10.10 -8.76 -11.80
N TYR A 334 11.33 -8.25 -11.71
CA TYR A 334 11.58 -6.82 -11.53
C TYR A 334 11.13 -6.01 -12.75
N MET A 335 11.42 -6.51 -13.95
CA MET A 335 10.96 -5.90 -15.19
C MET A 335 9.43 -5.85 -15.28
N MET A 336 8.76 -6.97 -15.00
CA MET A 336 7.29 -7.04 -15.03
C MET A 336 6.64 -6.12 -14.00
N ASP A 337 7.17 -6.07 -12.77
CA ASP A 337 6.64 -5.20 -11.72
C ASP A 337 6.81 -3.71 -12.12
N ALA A 338 7.96 -3.34 -12.72
CA ALA A 338 8.21 -1.99 -13.22
C ALA A 338 7.29 -1.60 -14.40
N LEU A 339 7.09 -2.50 -15.38
CA LEU A 339 6.22 -2.26 -16.53
C LEU A 339 4.75 -2.10 -16.11
N LYS A 340 4.30 -2.85 -15.09
CA LYS A 340 2.93 -2.71 -14.55
C LYS A 340 2.71 -1.41 -13.79
N ALA A 341 3.78 -0.84 -13.22
CA ALA A 341 3.73 0.43 -12.51
C ALA A 341 3.78 1.64 -13.45
N ILE A 342 4.42 1.51 -14.60
CA ILE A 342 4.41 2.54 -15.65
C ILE A 342 3.11 2.37 -16.45
N ASP A 343 2.06 3.07 -16.04
CA ASP A 343 0.79 3.11 -16.76
C ASP A 343 0.97 3.89 -18.07
N GLY A 344 0.91 3.20 -19.20
CA GLY A 344 1.16 3.79 -20.50
C GLY A 344 1.17 2.79 -21.64
N GLN A 345 0.89 3.29 -22.85
CA GLN A 345 0.95 2.48 -24.07
C GLN A 345 2.40 2.08 -24.38
N ASP A 346 3.33 3.03 -24.28
CA ASP A 346 4.73 2.85 -24.60
C ASP A 346 5.63 3.20 -23.41
N VAL A 347 6.78 2.54 -23.35
CA VAL A 347 7.79 2.72 -22.30
C VAL A 347 9.13 3.05 -22.93
N LYS A 348 9.84 4.00 -22.32
CA LYS A 348 11.21 4.35 -22.70
C LYS A 348 12.19 3.70 -21.73
N ILE A 349 13.10 2.88 -22.26
CA ILE A 349 14.13 2.17 -21.49
C ILE A 349 15.49 2.72 -21.85
N LEU A 350 16.26 3.16 -20.85
CA LEU A 350 17.57 3.75 -21.01
C LEU A 350 18.62 2.85 -20.34
N PHE A 351 19.53 2.32 -21.15
CA PHE A 351 20.59 1.42 -20.72
C PHE A 351 21.94 2.13 -20.71
N THR A 352 22.79 1.76 -19.75
CA THR A 352 24.16 2.29 -19.60
C THR A 352 25.23 1.21 -19.84
N GLY A 353 24.86 0.19 -20.62
CA GLY A 353 25.64 -1.02 -20.86
C GLY A 353 25.11 -2.23 -20.07
N ALA A 354 25.66 -3.41 -20.34
CA ALA A 354 25.15 -4.70 -19.84
C ALA A 354 25.30 -4.93 -18.33
N MET A 355 26.15 -4.15 -17.65
CA MET A 355 26.59 -4.40 -16.28
C MET A 355 26.20 -3.28 -15.29
N ARG A 356 25.50 -2.26 -15.78
CA ARG A 356 25.11 -1.08 -14.99
C ARG A 356 23.59 -0.98 -14.88
N PRO A 357 23.05 -0.28 -13.87
CA PRO A 357 21.62 -0.06 -13.77
C PRO A 357 21.05 0.53 -15.06
N PHE A 358 19.84 0.10 -15.40
CA PHE A 358 19.04 0.71 -16.45
C PHE A 358 17.75 1.24 -15.86
N ILE A 359 17.15 2.23 -16.53
CA ILE A 359 15.95 2.90 -16.06
C ILE A 359 14.82 2.76 -17.07
N LEU A 360 13.59 2.70 -16.55
CA LEU A 360 12.37 2.75 -17.32
C LEU A 360 11.60 4.02 -16.93
N LYS A 361 11.05 4.68 -17.95
CA LYS A 361 10.23 5.89 -17.81
C LYS A 361 8.99 5.79 -18.69
N SER A 362 7.93 6.47 -18.28
CA SER A 362 6.82 6.76 -19.19
C SER A 362 7.29 7.76 -20.26
N VAL A 363 6.71 7.68 -21.45
CA VAL A 363 6.98 8.62 -22.55
C VAL A 363 6.34 9.98 -22.28
N HIS A 364 5.21 9.99 -21.58
CA HIS A 364 4.38 11.18 -21.37
C HIS A 364 4.44 11.71 -19.93
N ASP A 365 5.10 10.98 -19.03
CA ASP A 365 5.14 11.31 -17.62
C ASP A 365 6.55 11.10 -17.02
N ASP A 366 7.23 12.20 -16.72
CA ASP A 366 8.52 12.22 -16.05
C ASP A 366 8.42 12.03 -14.52
N SER A 367 7.20 11.86 -14.00
CA SER A 367 6.96 11.72 -12.57
C SER A 367 7.36 10.35 -12.02
N ILE A 368 7.39 9.33 -12.87
CA ILE A 368 7.71 7.94 -12.52
C ILE A 368 9.08 7.56 -13.09
N LEU A 369 9.92 6.98 -12.24
CA LEU A 369 11.18 6.36 -12.64
C LEU A 369 11.31 5.00 -11.97
N GLN A 370 11.56 3.98 -12.79
CA GLN A 370 11.90 2.65 -12.31
C GLN A 370 13.35 2.36 -12.67
N LEU A 371 14.08 1.68 -11.80
CA LEU A 371 15.48 1.31 -11.99
C LEU A 371 15.67 -0.16 -11.65
N ILE A 372 16.44 -0.87 -12.46
CA ILE A 372 16.73 -2.29 -12.26
C ILE A 372 18.23 -2.54 -12.40
N LEU A 373 18.81 -3.29 -11.46
CA LEU A 373 20.15 -3.82 -11.59
C LEU A 373 20.16 -5.06 -12.48
N PRO A 374 21.04 -5.14 -13.49
CA PRO A 374 21.18 -6.34 -14.30
C PRO A 374 21.82 -7.48 -13.51
N VAL A 375 21.64 -8.69 -14.02
CA VAL A 375 22.28 -9.91 -13.54
C VAL A 375 23.54 -10.15 -14.35
N ARG A 376 24.65 -10.43 -13.66
CA ARG A 376 25.90 -10.81 -14.31
C ARG A 376 25.79 -12.22 -14.86
N THR A 377 25.82 -12.35 -16.18
CA THR A 377 25.93 -13.63 -16.88
C THR A 377 27.33 -13.74 -17.50
N TYR A 378 28.00 -14.88 -17.28
CA TYR A 378 29.34 -15.18 -17.79
C TYR A 378 29.28 -15.97 -19.10
#